data_AF-A0A6A7KHE5-F1
#
_entry.id   AF-A0A6A7KHE5-F1
#
_cell.length_a   1.000
_cell.length_b   1.000
_cell.length_c   1.000
_cell.angle_alpha   90.00
_cell.angle_beta   90.00
_cell.angle_gamma   90.00
#
_symmetry.space_group_name_H-M   'P 1'
#
loop_
_entity.id
_entity.type
_entity.pdbx_description
1 polymer ?
#
loop_
_entity_poly.entity_id
_entity_poly.type
_entity_poly.pdbx_seq_one_letter_code
_entity_poly.pdbx_strand_id
1 'polypeptide(L)'
;MLSISVVGFSISIPPISLPLVIMTILISSFMYSAMYIVLMTRIKTISAFSSLISILNLVWIYSAPIFYPLEAIPEYLHPLTYLNPATYFLFLLRSQMFVKETPLSLLLATIVVTSLLVIYASWELKKFIQP
;
A
#
# COMPACT_ATOMS: atom_id res chain seq x y z
N MET A 1 11.13 25.81 -2.96
CA MET A 1 11.07 24.63 -3.86
C MET A 1 12.38 23.89 -3.68
N LEU A 2 12.33 22.59 -3.35
CA LEU A 2 13.54 21.77 -3.22
C LEU A 2 13.80 21.17 -4.60
N SER A 3 14.73 21.77 -5.34
CA SER A 3 15.15 21.29 -6.66
C SER A 3 16.34 20.36 -6.48
N ILE A 4 16.10 19.05 -6.65
CA ILE A 4 17.17 18.05 -6.72
C ILE A 4 17.45 17.84 -8.21
N SER A 5 18.59 18.36 -8.66
CA SER A 5 19.05 18.15 -10.03
C SER A 5 19.78 16.81 -10.11
N VAL A 6 19.10 15.79 -10.61
CA VAL A 6 19.75 14.53 -11.03
C VAL A 6 19.65 14.49 -12.55
N VAL A 7 20.80 14.61 -13.23
CA VAL A 7 20.95 14.38 -14.68
C VAL A 7 19.93 15.12 -15.55
N GLY A 8 19.96 16.46 -15.53
CA GLY A 8 19.27 17.31 -16.53
C GLY A 8 17.76 17.48 -16.39
N PHE A 9 17.08 16.77 -15.48
CA PHE A 9 15.68 17.02 -15.15
C PHE A 9 15.55 17.88 -13.87
N SER A 10 14.94 19.06 -13.99
CA SER A 10 14.58 19.90 -12.85
C SER A 10 13.22 19.46 -12.29
N ILE A 11 13.24 18.45 -11.41
CA ILE A 11 12.04 18.07 -10.67
C ILE A 11 11.83 19.10 -9.56
N SER A 12 10.80 19.94 -9.73
CA SER A 12 10.39 20.91 -8.70
C SER A 12 9.48 20.23 -7.70
N ILE A 13 10.06 19.76 -6.59
CA ILE A 13 9.31 19.11 -5.52
C ILE A 13 8.83 20.19 -4.54
N PRO A 14 7.51 20.38 -4.36
CA PRO A 14 7.01 21.31 -3.37
C PRO A 14 7.35 20.80 -1.96
N PRO A 15 7.85 21.62 -1.02
CA PRO A 15 8.28 21.14 0.30
C PRO A 15 7.21 20.38 1.10
N ILE A 16 5.93 20.64 0.83
CA ILE A 16 4.79 19.96 1.47
C ILE A 16 4.60 18.50 1.04
N SER A 17 5.14 18.10 -0.12
CA SER A 17 4.98 16.72 -0.59
C SER A 17 5.77 15.73 0.26
N LEU A 18 6.90 16.12 0.82
CA LEU A 18 7.77 15.22 1.58
C LEU A 18 7.10 14.72 2.87
N PRO A 19 6.49 15.57 3.72
CA PRO A 19 5.65 15.11 4.83
C PRO A 19 4.48 14.20 4.39
N LEU A 20 3.80 14.52 3.29
CA LEU A 20 2.67 13.73 2.79
C LEU A 20 3.10 12.35 2.30
N VAL A 21 4.25 12.25 1.63
CA VAL A 21 4.87 10.99 1.23
C VAL A 21 5.21 10.14 2.44
N ILE A 22 5.86 10.74 3.45
CA ILE A 22 6.20 10.03 4.69
C ILE A 22 4.93 9.51 5.38
N MET A 23 3.91 10.37 5.50
CA MET A 23 2.61 9.98 6.07
C MET A 23 1.98 8.81 5.31
N THR A 24 2.02 8.85 3.98
CA THR A 24 1.45 7.82 3.10
C THR A 24 2.20 6.48 3.24
N ILE A 25 3.53 6.53 3.35
CA ILE A 25 4.37 5.35 3.62
C ILE A 25 4.02 4.75 4.99
N LEU A 26 3.89 5.57 6.03
CA LEU A 26 3.52 5.12 7.37
C LEU A 26 2.15 4.44 7.38
N ILE A 27 1.11 5.09 6.84
CA ILE A 27 -0.26 4.53 6.75
C ILE A 27 -0.23 3.18 6.04
N SER A 28 0.46 3.12 4.90
CA SER A 28 0.54 1.89 4.11
C SER A 28 1.27 0.77 4.86
N SER A 29 2.31 1.11 5.63
CA SER A 29 3.04 0.15 6.45
C SER A 29 2.16 -0.46 7.54
N PHE A 30 1.29 0.35 8.18
CA PHE A 30 0.29 -0.16 9.14
C PHE A 30 -0.73 -1.06 8.47
N MET A 31 -1.20 -0.72 7.27
CA MET A 31 -2.15 -1.52 6.51
C MET A 31 -1.57 -2.91 6.17
N TYR A 32 -0.36 -2.96 5.62
CA TYR A 32 0.30 -4.24 5.32
C TYR A 32 0.57 -5.08 6.57
N SER A 33 0.99 -4.43 7.66
CA SER A 33 1.21 -5.12 8.94
C SER A 33 -0.09 -5.74 9.46
N ALA A 34 -1.20 -5.00 9.41
CA ALA A 34 -2.52 -5.51 9.80
C ALA A 34 -2.96 -6.70 8.93
N MET A 35 -2.76 -6.62 7.61
CA MET A 35 -3.04 -7.73 6.70
C MET A 35 -2.23 -8.99 7.04
N TYR A 36 -0.93 -8.85 7.30
CA TYR A 36 -0.09 -9.98 7.66
C TYR A 36 -0.45 -10.59 9.02
N ILE A 37 -0.85 -9.77 10.01
CA ILE A 37 -1.35 -10.26 11.29
C ILE A 37 -2.60 -11.14 11.07
N VAL A 38 -3.57 -10.66 10.27
CA VAL A 38 -4.77 -11.45 9.96
C VAL A 38 -4.39 -12.80 9.32
N LEU A 39 -3.50 -12.81 8.33
CA LEU A 39 -3.04 -14.04 7.70
C LEU A 39 -2.31 -14.97 8.68
N MET A 40 -1.48 -14.41 9.55
CA MET A 40 -0.73 -15.17 10.55
C MET A 40 -1.66 -15.90 11.52
N THR A 41 -2.74 -15.26 11.98
CA THR A 41 -3.71 -15.89 12.90
C THR A 41 -4.45 -17.10 12.31
N ARG A 42 -4.41 -17.28 10.98
CA ARG A 42 -5.05 -18.40 10.27
C ARG A 42 -4.10 -19.56 10.00
N ILE A 43 -2.79 -19.34 10.10
CA ILE A 43 -1.77 -20.32 9.73
C ILE A 43 -1.10 -20.85 10.99
N LYS A 44 -1.19 -22.16 11.20
CA LYS A 44 -0.74 -22.81 12.43
C LYS A 44 0.78 -22.91 12.56
N THR A 45 1.52 -22.87 11.45
CA THR A 45 2.98 -23.06 11.45
C THR A 45 3.69 -21.88 10.77
N ILE A 46 4.79 -21.45 11.38
CA ILE A 46 5.60 -20.33 10.87
C ILE A 46 6.18 -20.65 9.49
N SER A 47 6.63 -21.89 9.26
CA SER A 47 7.16 -22.32 7.97
C SER A 47 6.13 -22.22 6.85
N ALA A 48 4.88 -22.66 7.09
CA ALA A 48 3.82 -22.53 6.09
C ALA A 48 3.45 -21.07 5.83
N PHE A 49 3.45 -20.23 6.87
CA PHE A 49 3.21 -18.79 6.73
C PHE A 49 4.28 -18.15 5.84
N SER A 50 5.57 -18.38 6.11
CA SER A 50 6.66 -17.80 5.31
C SER A 50 6.64 -18.22 3.85
N SER A 51 6.35 -19.50 3.57
CA SER A 51 6.22 -20.00 2.19
C SER A 51 5.02 -19.37 1.48
N LEU A 52 3.87 -19.30 2.15
CA LEU A 52 2.64 -18.73 1.60
C LEU A 52 2.79 -17.23 1.33
N ILE A 53 3.37 -16.46 2.25
CA ILE A 53 3.62 -15.02 2.06
C ILE A 53 4.59 -14.78 0.89
N SER A 54 5.61 -15.61 0.73
CA SER A 54 6.55 -15.47 -0.41
C SER A 54 5.83 -15.61 -1.75
N ILE A 55 4.98 -16.62 -1.90
CA ILE A 55 4.19 -16.86 -3.12
C ILE A 55 3.16 -15.74 -3.32
N LEU A 56 2.45 -15.35 -2.25
CA LEU A 56 1.48 -14.27 -2.30
C LEU A 56 2.13 -12.96 -2.72
N ASN A 57 3.30 -12.62 -2.17
CA ASN A 57 4.01 -11.38 -2.51
C ASN A 57 4.35 -11.29 -3.99
N LEU A 58 4.75 -12.41 -4.61
CA LEU A 58 4.98 -12.45 -6.05
C LEU A 58 3.71 -12.02 -6.80
N VAL A 59 2.58 -12.67 -6.52
CA VAL A 59 1.29 -12.33 -7.16
C VAL A 59 0.85 -10.90 -6.82
N TRP A 60 1.11 -10.45 -5.60
CA TRP A 60 0.71 -9.14 -5.10
C TRP A 60 1.47 -8.01 -5.80
N ILE A 61 2.77 -8.16 -6.00
CA ILE A 61 3.59 -7.16 -6.69
C ILE A 61 3.18 -7.02 -8.16
N TYR A 62 2.89 -8.14 -8.83
CA TYR A 62 2.47 -8.17 -10.24
C TYR A 62 0.96 -8.01 -10.45
N SER A 63 0.18 -7.72 -9.41
CA SER A 63 -1.23 -7.32 -9.59
C SER A 63 -1.43 -5.82 -9.44
N ALA A 64 -0.47 -5.12 -8.82
CA ALA A 64 -0.48 -3.67 -8.68
C ALA A 64 0.31 -2.98 -9.81
N PRO A 65 -0.03 -1.72 -10.16
CA PRO A 65 0.68 -0.96 -11.18
C PRO A 65 2.00 -0.40 -10.62
N ILE A 66 2.92 -1.28 -10.21
CA ILE A 66 4.25 -0.91 -9.68
C ILE A 66 5.21 -0.69 -10.85
N PHE A 67 5.33 -1.70 -11.71
CA PHE A 67 6.29 -1.71 -12.83
C PHE A 67 5.72 -1.18 -14.13
N TYR A 68 4.39 -1.19 -14.26
CA TYR A 68 3.67 -0.78 -15.47
C TYR A 68 2.49 0.14 -15.11
N PRO A 69 2.08 1.01 -16.06
CA PRO A 69 0.92 1.85 -15.91
C PRO A 69 -0.38 1.02 -15.92
N LEU A 70 -1.46 1.54 -15.32
CA LEU A 70 -2.74 0.84 -15.20
C LEU A 70 -3.37 0.57 -16.58
N GLU A 71 -3.13 1.49 -17.52
CA GLU A 71 -3.61 1.46 -18.90
C GLU A 71 -3.01 0.30 -19.71
N ALA A 72 -1.86 -0.26 -19.29
CA ALA A 72 -1.24 -1.42 -19.91
C ALA A 72 -1.81 -2.75 -19.41
N ILE A 73 -2.64 -2.74 -18.37
CA ILE A 73 -3.25 -3.95 -17.81
C ILE A 73 -4.53 -4.28 -18.59
N PRO A 74 -4.71 -5.53 -19.07
CA PRO A 74 -5.95 -5.96 -19.70
C PRO A 74 -7.17 -5.75 -18.78
N GLU A 75 -8.30 -5.30 -19.35
CA GLU A 75 -9.51 -4.94 -18.59
C GLU A 75 -10.03 -6.07 -17.68
N TYR A 76 -9.92 -7.33 -18.12
CA TYR A 76 -10.34 -8.48 -17.34
C TYR A 76 -9.51 -8.70 -16.06
N LEU A 77 -8.32 -8.11 -15.95
CA LEU A 77 -7.47 -8.16 -14.74
C LEU A 77 -7.64 -6.93 -13.84
N HIS A 78 -8.34 -5.88 -14.29
CA HIS A 78 -8.56 -4.68 -13.49
C HIS A 78 -9.18 -4.95 -12.11
N PRO A 79 -10.15 -5.88 -11.94
CA PRO A 79 -10.70 -6.18 -10.62
C PRO A 79 -9.64 -6.64 -9.62
N LEU A 80 -8.65 -7.44 -10.07
CA LEU A 80 -7.55 -7.90 -9.23
C LEU A 80 -6.65 -6.73 -8.81
N THR A 81 -6.39 -5.81 -9.73
CA THR A 81 -5.62 -4.60 -9.47
C THR A 81 -6.32 -3.67 -8.48
N TYR A 82 -7.62 -3.45 -8.61
CA TYR A 82 -8.38 -2.59 -7.69
C TYR A 82 -8.59 -3.22 -6.31
N LEU A 83 -8.58 -4.55 -6.21
CA LEU A 83 -8.60 -5.24 -4.92
C LEU A 83 -7.27 -5.11 -4.17
N ASN A 84 -6.17 -4.95 -4.90
CA ASN A 84 -4.86 -4.81 -4.31
C ASN A 84 -4.69 -3.41 -3.66
N PRO A 85 -4.49 -3.33 -2.34
CA PRO A 85 -4.36 -2.05 -1.65
C PRO A 85 -3.07 -1.30 -1.99
N ALA A 86 -2.06 -1.99 -2.55
CA ALA A 86 -0.86 -1.36 -3.10
C ALA A 86 -1.19 -0.35 -4.21
N THR A 87 -2.26 -0.61 -4.98
CA THR A 87 -2.70 0.24 -6.08
C THR A 87 -2.98 1.65 -5.60
N TYR A 88 -3.73 1.80 -4.51
CA TYR A 88 -4.10 3.12 -3.95
C TYR A 88 -2.90 3.84 -3.34
N PHE A 89 -2.00 3.11 -2.66
CA PHE A 89 -0.75 3.64 -2.16
C PHE A 89 0.11 4.26 -3.27
N LEU A 90 0.26 3.55 -4.39
CA LEU A 90 1.05 4.01 -5.53
C LEU A 90 0.42 5.23 -6.20
N PHE A 91 -0.91 5.28 -6.31
CA PHE A 91 -1.61 6.47 -6.80
C PHE A 91 -1.37 7.68 -5.90
N LEU A 92 -1.45 7.52 -4.57
CA LEU A 92 -1.16 8.60 -3.62
C LEU A 92 0.28 9.06 -3.73
N LEU A 93 1.25 8.15 -3.74
CA LEU A 93 2.67 8.50 -3.88
C LEU A 93 2.95 9.27 -5.18
N ARG A 94 2.43 8.77 -6.32
CA ARG A 94 2.61 9.45 -7.61
C ARG A 94 1.95 10.81 -7.61
N SER A 95 0.76 10.94 -7.02
CA SER A 95 0.06 12.21 -6.92
C SER A 95 0.83 13.22 -6.06
N GLN A 96 1.48 12.77 -4.98
CA GLN A 96 2.25 13.62 -4.08
C GLN A 96 3.60 14.05 -4.68
N MET A 97 4.24 13.15 -5.44
CA MET A 97 5.57 13.38 -6.01
C MET A 97 5.52 14.16 -7.34
N PHE A 98 4.54 13.88 -8.19
CA PHE A 98 4.52 14.37 -9.58
C PHE A 98 3.30 15.22 -9.93
N VAL A 99 2.16 15.00 -9.27
CA VAL A 99 0.93 15.76 -9.55
C VAL A 99 0.85 16.95 -8.58
N LYS A 100 0.31 18.07 -9.04
CA LYS A 100 0.19 19.28 -8.21
C LYS A 100 -0.79 19.12 -7.05
N GLU A 101 -1.71 18.14 -7.13
CA GLU A 101 -2.79 17.97 -6.18
C GLU A 101 -2.92 16.51 -5.71
N THR A 102 -3.05 16.36 -4.39
CA THR A 102 -3.31 15.09 -3.75
C THR A 102 -4.82 14.86 -3.68
N PRO A 103 -5.33 13.71 -4.17
CA PRO A 103 -6.74 13.40 -4.04
C PRO A 103 -7.08 13.14 -2.57
N LEU A 104 -7.65 14.16 -1.91
CA LEU A 104 -7.95 14.12 -0.47
C LEU A 104 -8.91 12.98 -0.12
N SER A 105 -9.91 12.74 -0.97
CA SER A 105 -10.87 11.63 -0.80
C SER A 105 -10.17 10.28 -0.76
N LEU A 106 -9.18 10.05 -1.62
CA LEU A 106 -8.40 8.82 -1.66
C LEU A 106 -7.53 8.69 -0.40
N LEU A 107 -6.87 9.77 0.02
CA LEU A 107 -6.07 9.76 1.25
C LEU A 107 -6.93 9.40 2.47
N LEU A 108 -8.09 10.06 2.63
CA LEU A 108 -9.02 9.77 3.71
C LEU A 108 -9.55 8.33 3.64
N ALA A 109 -9.90 7.84 2.45
CA ALA A 109 -10.33 6.45 2.28
C ALA A 109 -9.24 5.46 2.70
N THR A 110 -7.98 5.68 2.30
CA THR A 110 -6.88 4.80 2.72
C THR A 110 -6.66 4.83 4.23
N ILE A 111 -6.80 5.98 4.90
CA ILE A 111 -6.72 6.07 6.36
C ILE A 111 -7.85 5.27 7.00
N VAL A 112 -9.10 5.48 6.57
CA VAL A 112 -10.27 4.78 7.13
C VAL A 112 -10.13 3.26 6.96
N VAL A 113 -9.79 2.80 5.76
CA VAL A 113 -9.59 1.37 5.48
C VAL A 113 -8.46 0.79 6.33
N THR A 114 -7.35 1.52 6.45
CA THR A 114 -6.21 1.10 7.30
C THR A 114 -6.64 0.99 8.76
N SER A 115 -7.35 1.99 9.29
CA SER A 115 -7.82 1.97 10.67
C SER A 115 -8.77 0.80 10.93
N LEU A 116 -9.72 0.53 10.03
CA LEU A 116 -10.63 -0.61 10.13
C LEU A 116 -9.87 -1.95 10.11
N LEU A 117 -8.90 -2.09 9.20
CA LEU A 117 -8.06 -3.29 9.13
C LEU A 117 -7.21 -3.48 10.38
N VAL A 118 -6.62 -2.41 10.95
CA VAL A 118 -5.84 -2.48 12.18
C VAL A 118 -6.72 -2.89 13.37
N ILE A 119 -7.94 -2.35 13.48
CA ILE A 119 -8.90 -2.73 14.53
C ILE A 119 -9.25 -4.21 14.39
N TYR A 120 -9.58 -4.66 13.17
CA TYR A 120 -9.94 -6.05 12.90
C TYR A 120 -8.76 -7.01 13.19
N ALA A 121 -7.56 -6.68 12.71
CA ALA A 121 -6.35 -7.44 12.98
C ALA A 121 -6.03 -7.54 14.48
N SER A 122 -6.22 -6.44 15.22
CA SER A 122 -6.03 -6.40 16.68
C SER A 122 -7.03 -7.30 17.40
N TRP A 123 -8.27 -7.35 16.92
CA TRP A 123 -9.31 -8.23 17.47
C TRP A 123 -9.02 -9.72 17.20
N GLU A 124 -8.63 -10.06 15.96
CA GLU A 124 -8.21 -11.41 15.60
C GLU A 124 -6.99 -11.87 16.43
N LEU A 125 -6.01 -10.98 16.59
CA LEU A 125 -4.81 -11.27 17.38
C LEU A 125 -5.15 -11.56 18.85
N LYS A 126 -6.06 -10.78 19.46
CA LYS A 126 -6.51 -11.03 20.84
C LYS A 126 -7.15 -12.40 21.00
N LYS A 127 -8.03 -12.78 20.07
CA LYS A 127 -8.68 -14.09 20.05
C LYS A 127 -7.71 -15.24 19.86
N PHE A 128 -6.66 -15.03 19.08
CA PHE A 128 -5.64 -16.04 18.86
C PHE A 128 -4.75 -16.28 20.10
N ILE A 129 -4.51 -15.22 20.89
CA ILE A 129 -3.65 -15.28 22.08
C ILE A 129 -4.41 -15.79 23.32
N GLN A 130 -5.70 -15.47 23.46
CA GLN A 130 -6.54 -15.93 24.57
C GLN A 130 -7.26 -17.22 24.16
N PRO A 131 -6.80 -18.41 24.61
CA PRO A 131 -7.40 -19.69 24.22
C PRO A 131 -8.83 -19.87 24.75
#